data_AF-A0A7J0CXF5-F1
#
_entry.id   AF-A0A7J0CXF5-F1
#
_cell.length_a   1.000
_cell.length_b   1.000
_cell.length_c   1.000
_cell.angle_alpha   90.00
_cell.angle_beta   90.00
_cell.angle_gamma   90.00
#
_symmetry.space_group_name_H-M   'P 1'
#
loop_
_entity.id
_entity.type
_entity.pdbx_description
1 polymer ?
#
loop_
_entity_poly.entity_id
_entity_poly.type
_entity_poly.pdbx_seq_one_letter_code
_entity_poly.pdbx_strand_id
1 'polypeptide(L)'
;MLRTREQLAAGIGELPPADLWRETAAGHAQDLGADADSVKAIEDLVRRIMRYEARFRADGLLPPDGRVRTTVAYDYGRAVNLARWGLSARYCAPADAEQAIVYAGALSKSAHRSWEEFSAGYSLGRVLRFDEEEYGPFYEKNVLAHRLLAESEGSPWRHIPWR
;
A
#
# COMPACT_ATOMS: atom_id res chain seq x y z
N MET A 1 -1.39 2.63 -11.72
CA MET A 1 -0.42 1.53 -11.47
C MET A 1 -1.07 0.27 -10.93
N LEU A 2 -1.28 0.11 -9.62
CA LEU A 2 -1.86 -1.13 -9.06
C LEU A 2 -3.31 -1.35 -9.51
N ARG A 3 -4.14 -0.29 -9.56
CA ARG A 3 -5.50 -0.36 -10.12
C ARG A 3 -5.51 -0.90 -11.55
N THR A 4 -4.57 -0.44 -12.39
CA THR A 4 -4.39 -0.90 -13.77
C THR A 4 -4.12 -2.41 -13.81
N ARG A 5 -3.23 -2.92 -12.93
CA ARG A 5 -2.95 -4.36 -12.80
C ARG A 5 -4.20 -5.14 -12.41
N GLU A 6 -4.94 -4.68 -11.41
CA GLU A 6 -6.13 -5.40 -10.93
C GLU A 6 -7.28 -5.37 -11.96
N GLN A 7 -7.41 -4.30 -12.76
CA GLN A 7 -8.37 -4.24 -13.86
C GLN A 7 -8.01 -5.22 -15.00
N LEU A 8 -6.73 -5.26 -15.39
CA LEU A 8 -6.23 -6.25 -16.35
C LEU A 8 -6.46 -7.68 -15.84
N ALA A 9 -6.15 -7.93 -14.56
CA ALA A 9 -6.33 -9.24 -13.96
C ALA A 9 -7.79 -9.68 -13.93
N ALA A 10 -8.71 -8.75 -13.65
CA ALA A 10 -10.15 -9.03 -13.70
C ALA A 10 -10.66 -9.30 -15.12
N GLY A 11 -10.09 -8.63 -16.13
CA GLY A 11 -10.47 -8.81 -17.53
C GLY A 11 -9.95 -10.11 -18.15
N ILE A 12 -8.72 -10.50 -17.82
CA ILE A 12 -8.06 -11.71 -18.38
C ILE A 12 -8.39 -12.96 -17.53
N GLY A 13 -8.69 -12.78 -16.24
CA GLY A 13 -8.97 -13.86 -15.29
C GLY A 13 -7.74 -14.40 -14.57
N GLU A 14 -6.56 -13.87 -14.86
CA GLU A 14 -5.28 -14.24 -14.25
C GLU A 14 -4.38 -13.01 -14.04
N LEU A 15 -3.25 -13.17 -13.35
CA LEU A 15 -2.31 -12.07 -13.15
C LEU A 15 -1.65 -11.70 -14.50
N PRO A 16 -1.74 -10.45 -14.97
CA PRO A 16 -1.16 -10.08 -16.26
C PRO A 16 0.37 -10.21 -16.24
N PRO A 17 0.99 -10.54 -17.38
CA PRO A 17 2.42 -10.43 -17.56
C PRO A 17 2.94 -9.02 -17.22
N ALA A 18 4.17 -8.95 -16.70
CA ALA A 18 4.76 -7.69 -16.27
C ALA A 18 4.87 -6.65 -17.39
N ASP A 19 5.16 -7.09 -18.62
CA ASP A 19 5.26 -6.22 -19.78
C ASP A 19 3.89 -5.66 -20.18
N LEU A 20 2.84 -6.49 -20.22
CA LEU A 20 1.47 -6.03 -20.47
C LEU A 20 1.01 -5.00 -19.44
N TRP A 21 1.29 -5.22 -18.15
CA TRP A 21 0.97 -4.24 -17.11
C TRP A 21 1.71 -2.93 -17.32
N ARG A 22 3.02 -2.99 -17.62
CA ARG A 22 3.87 -1.82 -17.83
C ARG A 22 3.40 -1.02 -19.05
N GLU A 23 3.22 -1.67 -20.19
CA GLU A 23 2.76 -1.06 -21.44
C GLU A 23 1.38 -0.42 -21.28
N THR A 24 0.44 -1.11 -20.64
CA THR A 24 -0.91 -0.56 -20.40
C THR A 24 -0.85 0.68 -19.50
N ALA A 25 -0.01 0.65 -18.46
CA ALA A 25 0.12 1.79 -17.56
C ALA A 25 0.83 2.98 -18.20
N ALA A 26 1.87 2.73 -19.00
CA ALA A 26 2.59 3.73 -19.78
C ALA A 26 1.70 4.34 -20.87
N GLY A 27 0.99 3.51 -21.63
CA GLY A 27 0.06 3.95 -22.68
C GLY A 27 -1.05 4.85 -22.12
N HIS A 28 -1.64 4.49 -20.98
CA HIS A 28 -2.64 5.35 -20.33
C HIS A 28 -2.09 6.72 -19.94
N ALA A 29 -0.81 6.82 -19.55
CA ALA A 29 -0.19 8.10 -19.24
C ALA A 29 0.09 8.91 -20.51
N GLN A 30 0.54 8.26 -21.59
CA GLN A 30 0.70 8.90 -22.89
C GLN A 30 -0.62 9.45 -23.42
N ASP A 31 -1.71 8.70 -23.30
CA ASP A 31 -3.06 9.14 -23.69
C ASP A 31 -3.52 10.38 -22.91
N LEU A 32 -3.05 10.54 -21.67
CA LEU A 32 -3.29 11.72 -20.84
C LEU A 32 -2.31 12.87 -21.11
N GLY A 33 -1.42 12.74 -22.10
CA GLY A 33 -0.45 13.76 -22.49
C GLY A 33 0.80 13.82 -21.62
N ALA A 34 1.15 12.74 -20.92
CA ALA A 34 2.38 12.68 -20.14
C ALA A 34 3.64 12.74 -21.05
N ASP A 35 4.67 13.43 -20.60
CA ASP A 35 5.97 13.49 -21.27
C ASP A 35 6.75 12.16 -21.15
N ALA A 36 7.83 12.05 -21.93
CA ALA A 36 8.66 10.84 -21.99
C ALA A 36 9.29 10.47 -20.63
N ASP A 37 9.66 11.47 -19.82
CA ASP A 37 10.25 11.24 -18.50
C ASP A 37 9.22 10.67 -17.52
N SER A 38 7.98 11.18 -17.57
CA SER A 38 6.85 10.70 -16.78
C SER A 38 6.47 9.27 -17.16
N VAL A 39 6.48 8.94 -18.46
CA VAL A 39 6.26 7.57 -18.94
C VAL A 39 7.35 6.64 -18.43
N LYS A 40 8.62 7.03 -18.55
CA LYS A 40 9.73 6.24 -18.01
C LYS A 40 9.62 6.04 -16.50
N ALA A 41 9.25 7.07 -15.75
CA ALA A 41 9.04 6.98 -14.31
C ALA A 41 7.92 6.00 -13.94
N ILE A 42 6.85 5.94 -14.74
CA ILE A 42 5.76 4.98 -14.59
C ILE A 42 6.26 3.55 -14.80
N GLU A 43 7.06 3.32 -15.84
CA GLU A 43 7.63 2.01 -16.10
C GLU A 43 8.57 1.54 -14.98
N ASP A 44 9.42 2.44 -14.50
CA ASP A 44 10.37 2.16 -13.43
C ASP A 44 9.66 1.91 -12.10
N LEU A 45 8.53 2.61 -11.86
CA LEU A 45 7.66 2.35 -10.72
C LEU A 45 7.05 0.93 -10.77
N VAL A 46 6.65 0.43 -11.94
CA VAL A 46 6.19 -0.97 -12.08
C VAL A 46 7.29 -1.93 -11.64
N ARG A 47 8.51 -1.75 -12.18
CA ARG A 47 9.66 -2.60 -11.86
C ARG A 47 9.97 -2.57 -10.36
N ARG A 48 9.94 -1.39 -9.75
CA ARG A 48 10.16 -1.18 -8.32
C ARG A 48 9.10 -1.86 -7.45
N ILE A 49 7.82 -1.77 -7.82
CA ILE A 49 6.75 -2.50 -7.12
C ILE A 49 7.01 -4.01 -7.15
N MET A 50 7.37 -4.57 -8.31
CA MET A 50 7.65 -5.99 -8.44
C MET A 50 8.81 -6.46 -7.55
N ARG A 51 9.88 -5.67 -7.46
CA ARG A 51 11.03 -5.97 -6.58
C ARG A 51 10.63 -5.97 -5.11
N TYR A 52 9.86 -4.98 -4.66
CA TYR A 52 9.34 -4.98 -3.29
C TYR A 52 8.39 -6.14 -3.00
N GLU A 53 7.49 -6.48 -3.92
CA GLU A 53 6.60 -7.64 -3.75
C GLU A 53 7.38 -8.95 -3.71
N ALA A 54 8.42 -9.12 -4.53
CA ALA A 54 9.31 -10.27 -4.44
C ALA A 54 10.01 -10.35 -3.08
N ARG A 55 10.51 -9.21 -2.58
CA ARG A 55 11.14 -9.14 -1.27
C ARG A 55 10.16 -9.41 -0.12
N PHE A 56 8.96 -8.83 -0.15
CA PHE A 56 7.91 -9.10 0.83
C PHE A 56 7.54 -10.58 0.89
N ARG A 57 7.54 -11.29 -0.25
CA ARG A 57 7.32 -12.74 -0.26
C ARG A 57 8.49 -13.50 0.36
N ALA A 58 9.72 -13.12 0.05
CA ALA A 58 10.92 -13.72 0.62
C ALA A 58 10.97 -13.55 2.15
N ASP A 59 10.55 -12.39 2.66
CA ASP A 59 10.61 -12.05 4.08
C ASP A 59 9.30 -12.34 4.86
N GLY A 60 8.30 -12.96 4.21
CA GLY A 60 7.06 -13.44 4.84
C GLY A 60 5.99 -12.38 5.07
N LEU A 61 6.13 -11.17 4.52
CA LEU A 61 5.10 -10.12 4.56
C LEU A 61 3.95 -10.38 3.56
N LEU A 62 4.23 -11.15 2.51
CA LEU A 62 3.23 -11.64 1.56
C LEU A 62 3.32 -13.17 1.46
N PRO A 63 2.20 -13.87 1.20
CA PRO A 63 2.25 -15.29 0.86
C PRO A 63 2.94 -15.51 -0.51
N PRO A 64 3.36 -16.73 -0.86
CA PRO A 64 4.15 -17.01 -2.08
C PRO A 64 3.57 -16.48 -3.41
N ASP A 65 2.24 -16.48 -3.53
CA ASP A 65 1.51 -15.95 -4.69
C ASP A 65 0.79 -14.61 -4.39
N GLY A 66 1.14 -14.02 -3.25
CA GLY A 66 0.59 -12.77 -2.75
C GLY A 66 1.09 -11.56 -3.54
N ARG A 67 0.22 -10.54 -3.61
CA ARG A 67 0.53 -9.24 -4.23
C ARG A 67 -0.23 -8.13 -3.53
N VAL A 68 0.24 -6.90 -3.65
CA VAL A 68 -0.41 -5.72 -3.08
C VAL A 68 -1.43 -5.14 -4.08
N ARG A 69 -2.71 -5.11 -3.72
CA ARG A 69 -3.75 -4.59 -4.62
C ARG A 69 -3.88 -3.07 -4.60
N THR A 70 -3.49 -2.45 -3.49
CA THR A 70 -3.62 -1.00 -3.28
C THR A 70 -2.65 -0.53 -2.19
N THR A 71 -2.24 0.73 -2.25
CA THR A 71 -1.36 1.37 -1.25
C THR A 71 -2.08 2.43 -0.42
N VAL A 72 -3.40 2.57 -0.58
CA VAL A 72 -4.19 3.62 0.08
C VAL A 72 -4.14 3.54 1.61
N ALA A 73 -3.85 2.37 2.18
CA ALA A 73 -3.62 2.24 3.62
C ALA A 73 -2.53 3.19 4.14
N TYR A 74 -1.47 3.43 3.36
CA TYR A 74 -0.43 4.37 3.75
C TYR A 74 -0.95 5.81 3.80
N ASP A 75 -1.74 6.20 2.80
CA ASP A 75 -2.31 7.55 2.70
C ASP A 75 -3.33 7.80 3.82
N TYR A 76 -4.18 6.81 4.15
CA TYR A 76 -5.10 6.91 5.28
C TYR A 76 -4.36 6.94 6.62
N GLY A 77 -3.26 6.19 6.78
CA GLY A 77 -2.39 6.30 7.94
C GLY A 77 -1.79 7.69 8.09
N ARG A 78 -1.43 8.35 6.98
CA ARG A 78 -1.00 9.75 6.97
C ARG A 78 -2.13 10.71 7.34
N ALA A 79 -3.35 10.47 6.88
CA ALA A 79 -4.52 11.27 7.25
C ALA A 79 -4.81 11.20 8.77
N VAL A 80 -4.72 10.00 9.36
CA VAL A 80 -4.82 9.81 10.83
C VAL A 80 -3.74 10.60 11.57
N ASN A 81 -2.50 10.58 11.10
CA ASN A 81 -1.42 11.36 11.71
C ASN A 81 -1.66 12.87 11.59
N LEU A 82 -2.17 13.34 10.45
CA LEU A 82 -2.49 14.76 10.26
C LEU A 82 -3.61 15.22 11.21
N ALA A 83 -4.65 14.41 11.40
CA ALA A 83 -5.71 14.70 12.38
C ALA A 83 -5.15 14.78 13.81
N ARG A 84 -4.27 13.84 14.18
CA ARG A 84 -3.59 13.84 15.49
C ARG A 84 -2.71 15.08 15.69
N TRP A 85 -1.95 15.47 14.66
CA TRP A 85 -1.12 16.68 14.73
C TRP A 85 -1.98 17.94 14.81
N GLY A 86 -3.06 18.02 14.03
CA GLY A 86 -4.03 19.11 14.10
C GLY A 86 -4.59 19.28 15.51
N LEU A 87 -4.98 18.18 16.15
CA LEU A 87 -5.46 18.19 17.53
C LEU A 87 -4.39 18.67 18.51
N SER A 88 -3.19 18.08 18.46
CA SER A 88 -2.08 18.46 19.36
C SER A 88 -1.65 19.91 19.20
N ALA A 89 -1.76 20.45 17.98
CA ALA A 89 -1.48 21.85 17.67
C ALA A 89 -2.68 22.78 17.87
N ARG A 90 -3.83 22.27 18.35
CA ARG A 90 -5.07 23.03 18.60
C ARG A 90 -5.70 23.64 17.34
N TYR A 91 -5.49 23.03 16.18
CA TYR A 91 -6.11 23.44 14.92
C TYR A 91 -7.49 22.81 14.67
N CYS A 92 -7.91 21.84 15.48
CA CYS A 92 -9.26 21.27 15.43
C CYS A 92 -9.74 20.84 16.82
N ALA A 93 -11.06 20.64 16.97
CA ALA A 93 -11.61 20.10 18.20
C ALA A 93 -11.35 18.59 18.31
N PRO A 94 -11.35 18.01 19.54
CA PRO A 94 -11.22 16.57 19.73
C PRO A 94 -12.21 15.74 18.90
N ALA A 95 -13.47 16.20 18.80
CA ALA A 95 -14.52 15.51 18.04
C ALA A 95 -14.22 15.49 16.52
N ASP A 96 -13.70 16.58 15.97
CA ASP A 96 -13.32 16.65 14.54
C ASP A 96 -12.18 15.68 14.23
N ALA A 97 -11.18 15.62 15.12
CA ALA A 97 -10.05 14.71 14.99
C ALA A 97 -10.49 13.25 15.07
N GLU A 98 -11.35 12.91 16.02
CA GLU A 98 -11.93 11.57 16.16
C GLU A 98 -12.71 11.17 14.91
N GLN A 99 -13.60 12.04 14.41
CA GLN A 99 -14.38 11.78 13.21
C GLN A 99 -13.47 11.55 11.99
N ALA A 100 -12.42 12.37 11.81
CA ALA A 100 -11.47 12.20 10.73
C ALA A 100 -10.71 10.86 10.82
N ILE A 101 -10.31 10.46 12.03
CA ILE A 101 -9.61 9.18 12.28
C ILE A 101 -10.52 7.99 11.98
N VAL A 102 -11.75 8.00 12.49
CA VAL A 102 -12.74 6.94 12.24
C VAL A 102 -13.06 6.83 10.75
N TYR A 103 -13.25 7.96 10.07
CA TYR A 103 -13.52 8.00 8.64
C TYR A 103 -12.36 7.44 7.81
N ALA A 104 -11.13 7.87 8.07
CA ALA A 104 -9.94 7.34 7.40
C ALA A 104 -9.76 5.83 7.67
N GLY A 105 -10.03 5.39 8.90
CA GLY A 105 -10.03 3.97 9.27
C GLY A 105 -11.06 3.15 8.49
N ALA A 106 -12.30 3.66 8.36
CA ALA A 106 -13.36 3.00 7.61
C ALA A 106 -13.03 2.89 6.11
N LEU A 107 -12.49 3.96 5.51
CA LEU A 107 -12.06 3.94 4.11
C LEU A 107 -10.92 2.94 3.89
N SER A 108 -9.90 2.95 4.76
CA SER A 108 -8.80 1.99 4.69
C SER A 108 -9.33 0.56 4.82
N LYS A 109 -10.24 0.31 5.76
CA LYS A 109 -10.86 -0.99 5.96
C LYS A 109 -11.62 -1.47 4.74
N SER A 110 -12.41 -0.60 4.10
CA SER A 110 -13.17 -0.94 2.89
C SER A 110 -12.30 -1.31 1.69
N ALA A 111 -11.04 -0.84 1.66
CA ALA A 111 -10.12 -1.06 0.55
C ALA A 111 -9.30 -2.36 0.67
N HIS A 112 -9.37 -3.08 1.81
CA HIS A 112 -8.57 -4.29 2.06
C HIS A 112 -9.47 -5.40 2.65
N ARG A 113 -9.05 -6.65 2.52
CA ARG A 113 -9.88 -7.81 2.91
C ARG A 113 -9.41 -8.52 4.17
N SER A 114 -8.26 -8.11 4.70
CA SER A 114 -7.63 -8.70 5.89
C SER A 114 -6.64 -7.72 6.49
N TRP A 115 -6.20 -8.00 7.71
CA TRP A 115 -5.13 -7.26 8.37
C TRP A 115 -3.81 -7.37 7.60
N GLU A 116 -3.51 -8.54 7.05
CA GLU A 116 -2.30 -8.82 6.29
C GLU A 116 -2.28 -8.03 4.98
N GLU A 117 -3.43 -7.96 4.27
CA GLU A 117 -3.55 -7.16 3.06
C GLU A 117 -3.43 -5.65 3.36
N PHE A 118 -4.03 -5.18 4.45
CA PHE A 118 -3.85 -3.81 4.94
C PHE A 118 -2.38 -3.50 5.24
N SER A 119 -1.70 -4.42 5.93
CA SER A 119 -0.29 -4.29 6.27
C SER A 119 0.61 -4.22 5.04
N ALA A 120 0.36 -5.07 4.05
CA ALA A 120 1.12 -5.06 2.81
C ALA A 120 0.90 -3.79 1.98
N GLY A 121 -0.36 -3.32 1.91
CA GLY A 121 -0.70 -2.05 1.27
C GLY A 121 -0.02 -0.86 1.95
N TYR A 122 -0.06 -0.79 3.28
CA TYR A 122 0.63 0.24 4.05
C TYR A 122 2.14 0.19 3.82
N SER A 123 2.73 -1.00 3.89
CA SER A 123 4.17 -1.23 3.79
C SER A 123 4.70 -0.82 2.43
N LEU A 124 4.04 -1.26 1.34
CA LEU A 124 4.40 -0.86 -0.02
C LEU A 124 4.30 0.65 -0.22
N GLY A 125 3.18 1.25 0.21
CA GLY A 125 2.97 2.70 0.08
C GLY A 125 4.06 3.52 0.79
N ARG A 126 4.54 3.04 1.94
CA ARG A 126 5.62 3.67 2.69
C ARG A 126 6.96 3.56 1.97
N VAL A 127 7.37 2.34 1.57
CA VAL A 127 8.70 2.12 0.99
C VAL A 127 8.86 2.80 -0.38
N LEU A 128 7.78 2.84 -1.18
CA LEU A 128 7.81 3.55 -2.46
C LEU A 128 8.11 5.05 -2.31
N ARG A 129 7.75 5.66 -1.18
CA ARG A 129 7.99 7.07 -0.91
C ARG A 129 9.33 7.39 -0.25
N PHE A 130 9.91 6.47 0.53
CA PHE A 130 11.02 6.80 1.44
C PHE A 130 12.22 5.87 1.40
N ASP A 131 12.12 4.69 0.80
CA ASP A 131 13.13 3.64 0.98
C ASP A 131 14.11 3.52 -0.20
N GLU A 132 13.78 4.07 -1.37
CA GLU A 132 14.65 4.08 -2.56
C GLU A 132 15.26 2.71 -2.98
N GLU A 133 14.61 1.61 -2.58
CA GLU A 133 15.07 0.22 -2.80
C GLU A 133 16.35 -0.16 -2.05
N GLU A 134 16.69 0.61 -1.01
CA GLU A 134 17.79 0.29 -0.10
C GLU A 134 17.42 -0.88 0.83
N TYR A 135 16.12 -1.17 0.99
CA TYR A 135 15.59 -2.13 1.97
C TYR A 135 16.05 -1.81 3.40
N GLY A 136 16.17 -0.53 3.70
CA GLY A 136 16.70 -0.02 4.95
C GLY A 136 15.65 0.06 6.05
N PRO A 137 15.80 1.02 6.99
CA PRO A 137 14.96 1.09 8.19
C PRO A 137 13.46 1.22 7.92
N PHE A 138 13.05 1.79 6.78
CA PHE A 138 11.63 1.88 6.42
C PHE A 138 11.06 0.51 6.05
N TYR A 139 11.81 -0.28 5.28
CA TYR A 139 11.48 -1.65 4.93
C TYR A 139 11.51 -2.57 6.16
N GLU A 140 12.62 -2.61 6.90
CA GLU A 140 12.82 -3.51 8.04
C GLU A 140 11.75 -3.32 9.12
N LYS A 141 11.41 -2.07 9.44
CA LYS A 141 10.37 -1.76 10.43
C LYS A 141 8.99 -2.23 9.98
N ASN A 142 8.69 -2.17 8.68
CA ASN A 142 7.43 -2.65 8.15
C ASN A 142 7.33 -4.18 8.25
N VAL A 143 8.40 -4.90 7.87
CA VAL A 143 8.46 -6.37 8.00
C VAL A 143 8.35 -6.81 9.45
N LEU A 144 9.10 -6.17 10.35
CA LEU A 144 9.03 -6.46 11.78
C LEU A 144 7.63 -6.21 12.35
N ALA A 145 7.02 -5.07 12.03
CA ALA A 145 5.68 -4.74 12.51
C ALA A 145 4.63 -5.72 11.96
N HIS A 146 4.72 -6.09 10.68
CA HIS A 146 3.85 -7.09 10.07
C HIS A 146 3.93 -8.42 10.82
N ARG A 147 5.16 -8.95 11.00
CA ARG A 147 5.39 -10.21 11.70
C ARG A 147 4.83 -10.18 13.12
N LEU A 148 5.16 -9.15 13.89
CA LEU A 148 4.69 -9.04 15.28
C LEU A 148 3.17 -8.99 15.37
N LEU A 149 2.51 -8.29 14.44
CA LEU A 149 1.06 -8.18 14.44
C LEU A 149 0.36 -9.42 13.87
N ALA A 150 0.97 -10.16 12.93
CA ALA A 150 0.37 -11.38 12.40
C ALA A 150 0.57 -12.60 13.32
N GLU A 151 1.75 -12.72 13.93
CA GLU A 151 2.19 -13.97 14.56
C GLU A 151 2.11 -13.95 16.09
N SER A 152 2.30 -12.79 16.74
CA SER A 152 2.35 -12.72 18.21
C SER A 152 1.02 -13.14 18.85
N GLU A 153 1.08 -14.01 19.86
CA GLU A 153 -0.11 -14.44 20.60
C GLU A 153 -0.92 -13.27 21.14
N GLY A 154 -0.26 -12.25 21.71
CA GLY A 154 -0.91 -11.05 22.25
C GLY A 154 -1.37 -10.04 21.21
N SER A 155 -1.26 -10.34 19.91
CA SER A 155 -1.57 -9.38 18.86
C SER A 155 -3.06 -9.04 18.80
N PRO A 156 -3.43 -7.77 18.61
CA PRO A 156 -4.81 -7.39 18.36
C PRO A 156 -5.37 -8.00 17.07
N TRP A 157 -4.56 -8.28 16.04
CA TRP A 157 -5.07 -8.85 14.78
C TRP A 157 -5.58 -10.28 14.92
N ARG A 158 -5.09 -11.01 15.93
CA ARG A 158 -5.58 -12.35 16.26
C ARG A 158 -6.89 -12.34 17.06
N HIS A 159 -7.19 -11.21 17.72
CA HIS A 159 -8.33 -11.09 18.64
C HIS A 159 -9.44 -10.18 18.10
N ILE A 160 -9.13 -9.30 17.15
CA ILE A 160 -10.08 -8.40 16.50
C ILE A 160 -10.22 -8.85 15.04
N PRO A 161 -11.34 -9.48 14.66
CA PRO A 161 -11.52 -9.94 13.29
C PRO A 161 -11.64 -8.76 12.34
N TRP A 162 -11.14 -8.93 11.12
CA TRP A 162 -11.42 -8.01 10.02
C TRP A 162 -12.87 -8.23 9.56
N ARG A 163 -13.79 -7.34 9.97
CA ARG A 163 -15.22 -7.39 9.62
C ARG A 163 -15.72 -6.04 9.18
#